data_AF-A0A367KQ60-F1
#
_entry.id   AF-A0A367KQ60-F1
#
_cell.length_a   1.000
_cell.length_b   1.000
_cell.length_c   1.000
_cell.angle_alpha   90.00
_cell.angle_beta   90.00
_cell.angle_gamma   90.00
#
_symmetry.space_group_name_H-M   'P 1'
#
loop_
_entity.id
_entity.type
_entity.pdbx_description
1 polymer ?
#
loop_
_entity_poly.entity_id
_entity_poly.type
_entity_poly.pdbx_seq_one_letter_code
_entity_poly.pdbx_strand_id
1 'polypeptide(L)'
;NTIELTKFLNTIYLLFDPKNEEVYENKCLTINEILATVWKYSDLHEDKGAIGSIKRKESESQTKRARSLYVVKKEFIENIIKDITEYREEYKEHIQKLKKENHNIIGYARKSEGKVDDEDRTRLIQLMCDRLRERSLVDKLFVSFCSNANHPISERNLNVDEKIDEKLYADGNTQEMLQYININKKICLVVLDYAGLTTDPNDLKKFLENNKNVEKVIVDNLPQNNKAEIFERREILNNPSRLEAFKCRSNTCQRSK
;
A
#
# COMPACT_ATOMS: atom_id res chain seq x y z
N ASN A 1 -5.35 10.53 -2.15
CA ASN A 1 -5.97 11.63 -1.39
C ASN A 1 -5.92 11.45 0.15
N THR A 2 -6.70 10.56 0.80
CA THR A 2 -6.73 10.48 2.29
C THR A 2 -5.41 10.08 2.97
N ILE A 3 -4.62 9.24 2.30
CA ILE A 3 -3.31 8.77 2.80
C ILE A 3 -2.23 9.85 2.69
N GLU A 4 -2.20 10.56 1.55
CA GLU A 4 -1.30 11.71 1.33
C GLU A 4 -1.60 12.81 2.36
N LEU A 5 -2.89 13.05 2.63
CA LEU A 5 -3.34 13.98 3.67
C LEU A 5 -2.87 13.57 5.08
N THR A 6 -2.98 12.29 5.41
CA THR A 6 -2.57 11.76 6.71
C THR A 6 -1.06 11.87 6.90
N LYS A 7 -0.27 11.55 5.87
CA LYS A 7 1.19 11.71 5.90
C LYS A 7 1.59 13.18 5.95
N PHE A 8 0.97 14.03 5.13
CA PHE A 8 1.14 15.48 5.17
C PHE A 8 0.91 16.02 6.59
N LEU A 9 -0.21 15.64 7.22
CA LEU A 9 -0.52 16.04 8.59
C LEU A 9 0.51 15.52 9.59
N ASN A 10 0.88 14.23 9.52
CA ASN A 10 1.84 13.63 10.45
C ASN A 10 3.29 14.09 10.22
N THR A 11 3.62 14.61 9.04
CA THR A 11 4.95 15.18 8.75
C THR A 11 4.99 16.65 9.12
N ILE A 12 3.92 17.41 8.86
CA ILE A 12 3.91 18.84 9.14
C ILE A 12 3.63 19.12 10.61
N TYR A 13 2.80 18.33 11.28
CA TYR A 13 2.37 18.57 12.66
C TYR A 13 2.78 17.42 13.58
N LEU A 14 3.73 17.69 14.47
CA LEU A 14 4.23 16.72 15.44
C LEU A 14 3.81 17.10 16.86
N LEU A 15 3.43 16.09 17.65
CA LEU A 15 3.10 16.23 19.07
C LEU A 15 4.34 16.28 19.98
N PHE A 16 5.46 15.75 19.51
CA PHE A 16 6.70 15.62 20.27
C PHE A 16 7.82 16.36 19.55
N ASP A 17 8.81 16.82 20.31
CA ASP A 17 9.97 17.54 19.79
C ASP A 17 10.80 16.63 18.86
N PRO A 18 10.94 16.97 17.57
CA PRO A 18 11.75 16.22 16.63
C PRO A 18 13.26 16.44 16.80
N LYS A 19 13.71 17.32 17.71
CA LYS A 19 15.12 17.75 17.88
C LYS A 19 15.74 18.26 16.57
N ASN A 20 14.93 18.96 15.79
CA ASN A 20 15.33 19.52 14.51
C ASN A 20 14.74 20.93 14.36
N GLU A 21 15.38 21.89 15.03
CA GLU A 21 14.98 23.31 15.05
C GLU A 21 15.21 24.01 13.69
N GLU A 22 15.99 23.40 12.79
CA GLU A 22 16.17 23.91 11.42
C GLU A 22 14.87 23.78 10.63
N VAL A 23 14.19 22.63 10.73
CA VAL A 23 12.99 22.30 9.94
C VAL A 23 11.70 22.57 10.70
N TYR A 24 11.70 22.42 12.04
CA TYR A 24 10.49 22.53 12.85
C TYR A 24 10.55 23.73 13.81
N GLU A 25 9.40 24.34 14.04
CA GLU A 25 9.19 25.41 15.01
C GLU A 25 8.00 25.07 15.92
N ASN A 26 8.07 25.41 17.20
CA ASN A 26 6.94 25.20 18.10
C ASN A 26 5.88 26.29 17.91
N LYS A 27 4.64 25.88 17.61
CA LYS A 27 3.50 26.78 17.43
C LYS A 27 2.29 26.31 18.19
N CYS A 28 1.56 27.26 18.79
CA CYS A 28 0.25 27.01 19.37
C CYS A 28 -0.80 27.16 18.28
N LEU A 29 -1.45 26.07 17.88
CA LEU A 29 -2.40 26.05 16.77
C LEU A 29 -3.78 25.54 17.22
N THR A 30 -4.81 26.15 16.65
CA THR A 30 -6.19 25.67 16.69
C THR A 30 -6.45 24.68 15.55
N ILE A 31 -7.48 23.87 15.70
CA ILE A 31 -7.88 22.93 14.64
C ILE A 31 -8.26 23.66 13.34
N ASN A 32 -8.80 24.87 13.43
CA ASN A 32 -9.18 25.67 12.27
C ASN A 32 -7.95 26.16 11.49
N GLU A 33 -6.85 26.49 12.17
CA GLU A 33 -5.60 26.89 11.52
C GLU A 33 -4.91 25.71 10.81
N ILE A 34 -4.97 24.53 11.42
CA ILE A 34 -4.50 23.27 10.80
C ILE A 34 -5.33 22.99 9.53
N LEU A 35 -6.66 23.03 9.64
CA LEU A 35 -7.56 22.78 8.51
C LEU A 35 -7.40 23.82 7.40
N ALA A 36 -7.22 25.11 7.73
CA ALA A 36 -6.96 26.15 6.74
C ALA A 36 -5.66 25.91 5.96
N THR A 37 -4.62 25.42 6.63
CA THR A 37 -3.37 25.05 5.98
C THR A 37 -3.57 23.86 5.05
N VAL A 38 -4.24 22.82 5.54
CA VAL A 38 -4.58 21.64 4.73
C VAL A 38 -5.40 22.01 3.49
N TRP A 39 -6.40 22.88 3.64
CA TRP A 39 -7.24 23.36 2.53
C TRP A 39 -6.43 24.10 1.48
N LYS A 40 -5.54 25.01 1.91
CA LYS A 40 -4.65 25.74 1.00
C LYS A 40 -3.83 24.81 0.09
N TYR A 41 -3.38 23.68 0.61
CA TYR A 41 -2.56 22.72 -0.15
C TYR A 41 -3.35 21.59 -0.81
N SER A 42 -4.63 21.42 -0.47
CA SER A 42 -5.53 20.52 -1.20
C SER A 42 -6.20 21.19 -2.39
N ASP A 43 -6.46 22.51 -2.33
CA ASP A 43 -6.96 23.30 -3.46
C ASP A 43 -5.92 23.47 -4.60
N LEU A 44 -4.63 23.23 -4.34
CA LEU A 44 -3.58 23.14 -5.37
C LEU A 44 -3.66 21.84 -6.19
N HIS A 45 -4.45 20.86 -5.75
CA HIS A 45 -4.75 19.65 -6.49
C HIS A 45 -6.13 19.78 -7.13
N GLU A 46 -6.19 20.36 -8.32
CA GLU A 46 -7.37 20.31 -9.19
C GLU A 46 -7.59 18.88 -9.69
N ASP A 47 -8.16 18.01 -8.84
CA ASP A 47 -8.93 16.86 -9.31
C ASP A 47 -10.28 16.89 -8.61
N LYS A 48 -11.20 17.61 -9.25
CA LYS A 48 -12.56 17.89 -8.81
C LYS A 48 -13.35 16.58 -8.85
N GLY A 49 -13.60 15.97 -7.69
CA GLY A 49 -14.50 14.81 -7.64
C GLY A 49 -15.07 14.39 -6.29
N ALA A 50 -14.44 14.66 -5.13
CA ALA A 50 -14.85 13.94 -3.92
C ALA A 50 -14.68 14.68 -2.59
N ILE A 51 -14.84 16.00 -2.55
CA ILE A 51 -15.04 16.71 -1.27
C ILE A 51 -16.37 17.43 -1.36
N GLY A 52 -17.42 16.68 -0.98
CA GLY A 52 -18.78 17.18 -0.91
C GLY A 52 -18.84 18.51 -0.15
N SER A 53 -19.58 19.46 -0.71
CA SER A 53 -19.80 20.78 -0.16
C SER A 53 -20.40 20.70 1.25
N ILE A 54 -19.55 20.72 2.28
CA ILE A 54 -19.98 20.90 3.66
C ILE A 54 -20.39 22.37 3.80
N LYS A 55 -21.71 22.64 3.68
CA LYS A 55 -22.30 23.94 4.00
C LYS A 55 -21.98 24.28 5.46
N ARG A 56 -21.28 25.39 5.68
CA ARG A 56 -21.02 25.97 7.00
C ARG A 56 -22.36 26.33 7.66
N LYS A 57 -22.64 25.76 8.83
CA LYS A 57 -23.44 26.42 9.87
C LYS A 57 -22.47 27.04 10.85
N GLU A 58 -22.36 28.36 10.86
CA GLU A 58 -21.68 29.08 11.93
C GLU A 58 -22.52 28.94 13.20
N SER A 59 -21.98 28.24 14.20
CA SER A 59 -22.44 28.33 15.57
C SER A 59 -21.40 29.14 16.34
N GLU A 60 -21.78 30.36 16.74
CA GLU A 60 -21.02 31.16 17.70
C GLU A 60 -20.93 30.43 19.04
N SER A 61 -19.81 30.64 19.75
CA SER A 61 -19.45 30.07 21.05
C SER A 61 -18.91 28.64 21.04
N GLN A 62 -17.63 28.47 20.70
CA GLN A 62 -16.79 27.44 21.31
C GLN A 62 -15.43 28.02 21.69
N THR A 63 -15.06 27.87 22.97
CA THR A 63 -13.72 28.12 23.50
C THR A 63 -12.69 27.43 22.61
N LYS A 64 -11.84 28.22 21.93
CA LYS A 64 -10.87 27.73 20.93
C LYS A 64 -9.79 26.92 21.64
N ARG A 65 -9.95 25.60 21.69
CA ARG A 65 -8.94 24.67 22.22
C ARG A 65 -7.74 24.64 21.28
N ALA A 66 -6.69 25.39 21.61
CA ALA A 66 -5.40 25.35 20.92
C ALA A 66 -4.48 24.28 21.53
N ARG A 67 -3.54 23.77 20.74
CA ARG A 67 -2.50 22.84 21.18
C ARG A 67 -1.13 23.32 20.68
N SER A 68 -0.11 23.21 21.54
CA SER A 68 1.29 23.39 21.12
C SER A 68 1.71 22.17 20.31
N LEU A 69 2.20 22.41 19.10
CA LEU A 69 2.69 21.41 18.15
C LEU A 69 4.02 21.88 17.59
N TYR A 70 4.87 20.94 17.20
CA TYR A 70 6.05 21.22 16.39
C TYR A 70 5.62 21.18 14.93
N VAL A 71 5.81 22.30 14.24
CA VAL A 71 5.28 22.54 12.90
C VAL A 71 6.44 22.75 11.94
N VAL A 72 6.38 22.13 10.77
CA VAL A 72 7.38 22.40 9.72
C VAL A 72 7.32 23.87 9.29
N LYS A 73 8.47 24.53 9.20
CA LYS A 73 8.57 25.91 8.71
C LYS A 73 8.14 26.00 7.24
N LYS A 74 7.53 27.13 6.87
CA LYS A 74 6.81 27.29 5.60
C LYS A 74 7.66 26.98 4.37
N GLU A 75 8.94 27.33 4.42
CA GLU A 75 9.93 27.12 3.35
C GLU A 75 10.17 25.63 3.01
N PHE A 76 9.89 24.70 3.93
CA PHE A 76 10.05 23.27 3.69
C PHE A 76 8.75 22.56 3.29
N ILE A 77 7.59 23.21 3.46
CA ILE A 77 6.27 22.58 3.21
C ILE A 77 6.13 22.18 1.73
N GLU A 78 6.55 23.04 0.79
CA GLU A 78 6.45 22.75 -0.64
C GLU A 78 7.32 21.55 -1.04
N ASN A 79 8.55 21.46 -0.51
CA ASN A 79 9.42 20.31 -0.74
C ASN A 79 8.83 19.01 -0.15
N ILE A 80 8.18 19.06 1.02
CA ILE A 80 7.52 17.88 1.60
C ILE A 80 6.32 17.44 0.78
N ILE A 81 5.52 18.37 0.25
CA ILE A 81 4.41 18.05 -0.65
C ILE A 81 4.96 17.42 -1.93
N LYS A 82 6.02 18.02 -2.48
CA LYS A 82 6.73 17.52 -3.64
C LYS A 82 7.23 16.09 -3.39
N ASP A 83 7.93 15.83 -2.30
CA ASP A 83 8.38 14.48 -1.92
C ASP A 83 7.23 13.46 -1.75
N ILE A 84 6.08 13.91 -1.22
CA ILE A 84 4.90 13.04 -1.04
C ILE A 84 4.25 12.70 -2.39
N THR A 85 4.19 13.67 -3.30
CA THR A 85 3.50 13.57 -4.59
C THR A 85 4.39 12.94 -5.69
N GLU A 86 5.66 13.32 -5.77
CA GLU A 86 6.62 12.87 -6.78
C GLU A 86 6.95 11.38 -6.65
N TYR A 87 6.98 10.85 -5.42
CA TYR A 87 7.27 9.43 -5.19
C TYR A 87 6.32 8.49 -5.97
N ARG A 88 5.06 8.92 -6.18
CA ARG A 88 4.09 8.14 -6.97
C ARG A 88 4.47 8.11 -8.45
N GLU A 89 4.97 9.20 -8.99
CA GLU A 89 5.37 9.28 -10.40
C GLU A 89 6.72 8.57 -10.62
N GLU A 90 7.69 8.74 -9.71
CA GLU A 90 8.94 7.98 -9.73
C GLU A 90 8.69 6.46 -9.71
N TYR A 91 7.75 6.00 -8.88
CA TYR A 91 7.36 4.60 -8.84
C TYR A 91 6.76 4.12 -10.17
N LYS A 92 5.86 4.89 -10.77
CA LYS A 92 5.29 4.54 -12.08
C LYS A 92 6.36 4.52 -13.17
N GLU A 93 7.26 5.50 -13.19
CA GLU A 93 8.39 5.56 -14.12
C GLU A 93 9.28 4.34 -13.97
N HIS A 94 9.54 3.90 -12.73
CA HIS A 94 10.27 2.67 -12.46
C HIS A 94 9.57 1.44 -13.06
N ILE A 95 8.26 1.28 -12.85
CA ILE A 95 7.50 0.17 -13.45
C ILE A 95 7.53 0.25 -14.99
N GLN A 96 7.37 1.44 -15.57
CA GLN A 96 7.47 1.62 -17.02
C GLN A 96 8.86 1.25 -17.56
N LYS A 97 9.93 1.56 -16.82
CA LYS A 97 11.29 1.14 -17.15
C LYS A 97 11.40 -0.39 -17.15
N LEU A 98 10.86 -1.07 -16.13
CA LEU A 98 10.83 -2.54 -16.10
C LEU A 98 10.10 -3.13 -17.31
N LYS A 99 8.98 -2.54 -17.73
CA LYS A 99 8.27 -2.94 -18.95
C LYS A 99 9.11 -2.74 -20.21
N LYS A 100 9.82 -1.61 -20.34
CA LYS A 100 10.77 -1.37 -21.45
C LYS A 100 11.91 -2.39 -21.46
N GLU A 101 12.31 -2.90 -20.30
CA GLU A 101 13.29 -3.99 -20.14
C GLU A 101 12.68 -5.40 -20.36
N ASN A 102 11.43 -5.45 -20.85
CA ASN A 102 10.67 -6.66 -21.17
C ASN A 102 10.36 -7.55 -19.96
N HIS A 103 10.12 -6.93 -18.79
CA HIS A 103 9.56 -7.63 -17.64
C HIS A 103 8.05 -7.72 -17.76
N ASN A 104 7.50 -8.87 -17.38
CA ASN A 104 6.07 -9.07 -17.23
C ASN A 104 5.66 -8.63 -15.83
N ILE A 105 4.87 -7.56 -15.73
CA ILE A 105 4.43 -7.02 -14.43
C ILE A 105 3.11 -7.68 -14.07
N ILE A 106 3.12 -8.55 -13.05
CA ILE A 106 1.92 -9.23 -12.59
C ILE A 106 1.52 -8.73 -11.20
N GLY A 107 0.25 -8.45 -11.00
CA GLY A 107 -0.33 -8.10 -9.71
C GLY A 107 -0.91 -9.33 -9.02
N TYR A 108 -0.72 -9.43 -7.70
CA TYR A 108 -1.37 -10.45 -6.88
C TYR A 108 -2.09 -9.82 -5.70
N ALA A 109 -3.37 -10.17 -5.53
CA ALA A 109 -4.19 -9.75 -4.39
C ALA A 109 -4.77 -10.97 -3.68
N ARG A 110 -4.75 -10.94 -2.34
CA ARG A 110 -5.36 -12.00 -1.51
C ARG A 110 -6.25 -11.40 -0.44
N LYS A 111 -7.35 -12.08 -0.14
CA LYS A 111 -8.12 -11.84 1.06
C LYS A 111 -8.12 -13.07 1.98
N SER A 112 -7.91 -12.82 3.27
CA SER A 112 -7.92 -13.86 4.29
C SER A 112 -9.31 -14.44 4.51
N GLU A 113 -9.33 -15.67 5.02
CA GLU A 113 -10.54 -16.27 5.56
C GLU A 113 -11.08 -15.38 6.70
N GLY A 114 -12.40 -15.30 6.83
CA GLY A 114 -13.04 -14.46 7.84
C GLY A 114 -14.55 -14.47 7.71
N LYS A 115 -15.21 -13.81 8.68
CA LYS A 115 -16.67 -13.69 8.76
C LYS A 115 -17.27 -12.65 7.81
N VAL A 116 -16.49 -12.14 6.87
CA VAL A 116 -16.95 -11.19 5.85
C VAL A 116 -17.71 -11.99 4.80
N ASP A 117 -18.91 -11.54 4.44
CA ASP A 117 -19.69 -12.14 3.37
C ASP A 117 -18.99 -12.04 2.00
N ASP A 118 -19.51 -12.78 1.02
CA ASP A 118 -18.87 -12.88 -0.29
C ASP A 118 -18.94 -11.56 -1.07
N GLU A 119 -20.00 -10.75 -0.91
CA GLU A 119 -20.16 -9.48 -1.63
C GLU A 119 -19.14 -8.44 -1.15
N ASP A 120 -19.02 -8.24 0.16
CA ASP A 120 -18.01 -7.36 0.73
C ASP A 120 -16.60 -7.87 0.42
N ARG A 121 -16.40 -9.18 0.39
CA ARG A 121 -15.11 -9.75 0.03
C ARG A 121 -14.74 -9.47 -1.42
N THR A 122 -15.67 -9.68 -2.35
CA THR A 122 -15.53 -9.33 -3.77
C THR A 122 -15.20 -7.84 -3.91
N ARG A 123 -15.95 -6.96 -3.23
CA ARG A 123 -15.71 -5.52 -3.25
C ARG A 123 -14.31 -5.14 -2.74
N LEU A 124 -13.86 -5.76 -1.65
CA LEU A 124 -12.54 -5.50 -1.08
C LEU A 124 -11.40 -5.98 -1.99
N ILE A 125 -11.54 -7.16 -2.59
CA ILE A 125 -10.55 -7.66 -3.55
C ILE A 125 -10.54 -6.80 -4.80
N GLN A 126 -11.71 -6.43 -5.34
CA GLN A 126 -11.79 -5.54 -6.49
C GLN A 126 -11.06 -4.21 -6.23
N LEU A 127 -11.25 -3.61 -5.04
CA LEU A 127 -10.51 -2.41 -4.64
C LEU A 127 -8.99 -2.64 -4.60
N MET A 128 -8.52 -3.81 -4.19
CA MET A 128 -7.11 -4.17 -4.27
C MET A 128 -6.64 -4.29 -5.73
N CYS A 129 -7.47 -4.89 -6.59
CA CYS A 129 -7.19 -5.04 -8.01
C CYS A 129 -7.04 -3.69 -8.72
N ASP A 130 -7.98 -2.79 -8.46
CA ASP A 130 -8.00 -1.44 -9.04
C ASP A 130 -6.75 -0.66 -8.63
N ARG A 131 -6.34 -0.77 -7.36
CA ARG A 131 -5.08 -0.16 -6.89
C ARG A 131 -3.86 -0.70 -7.60
N LEU A 132 -3.77 -2.02 -7.80
CA LEU A 132 -2.65 -2.63 -8.53
C LEU A 132 -2.61 -2.13 -9.99
N ARG A 133 -3.76 -1.96 -10.64
CA ARG A 133 -3.82 -1.39 -12.00
C ARG A 133 -3.42 0.09 -12.03
N GLU A 134 -4.06 0.92 -11.21
CA GLU A 134 -3.89 2.37 -11.24
C GLU A 134 -2.51 2.83 -10.76
N ARG A 135 -1.93 2.13 -9.78
CA ARG A 135 -0.69 2.56 -9.11
C ARG A 135 0.51 1.80 -9.64
N SER A 136 0.37 0.48 -9.78
CA SER A 136 1.46 -0.42 -10.12
C SER A 136 1.46 -0.85 -11.59
N LEU A 137 0.54 -0.32 -12.40
CA LEU A 137 0.47 -0.53 -13.85
C LEU A 137 0.60 -2.00 -14.26
N VAL A 138 -0.02 -2.92 -13.50
CA VAL A 138 0.14 -4.36 -13.74
C VAL A 138 -0.48 -4.78 -15.08
N ASP A 139 0.17 -5.71 -15.79
CA ASP A 139 -0.28 -6.24 -17.08
C ASP A 139 -1.30 -7.37 -16.91
N LYS A 140 -1.09 -8.19 -15.88
CA LYS A 140 -1.96 -9.32 -15.49
C LYS A 140 -2.24 -9.27 -14.01
N LEU A 141 -3.43 -9.68 -13.61
CA LEU A 141 -3.87 -9.61 -12.23
C LEU A 141 -4.43 -10.94 -11.75
N PHE A 142 -3.84 -11.48 -10.71
CA PHE A 142 -4.25 -12.75 -10.12
C PHE A 142 -4.74 -12.56 -8.70
N VAL A 143 -5.73 -13.36 -8.31
CA VAL A 143 -6.38 -13.21 -7.00
C VAL A 143 -6.43 -14.50 -6.22
N SER A 144 -6.54 -14.37 -4.91
CA SER A 144 -6.89 -15.45 -4.01
C SER A 144 -7.98 -14.98 -3.06
N PHE A 145 -9.20 -15.48 -3.32
CA PHE A 145 -10.40 -14.96 -2.67
C PHE A 145 -10.48 -15.24 -1.18
N CYS A 146 -10.04 -16.43 -0.76
CA CYS A 146 -10.24 -16.93 0.57
C CYS A 146 -9.03 -17.77 0.99
N SER A 147 -7.95 -17.11 1.41
CA SER A 147 -6.72 -17.80 1.76
C SER A 147 -5.96 -17.07 2.86
N ASN A 148 -5.54 -17.83 3.87
CA ASN A 148 -4.71 -17.31 4.95
C ASN A 148 -3.29 -16.99 4.49
N ALA A 149 -2.69 -15.98 5.12
CA ALA A 149 -1.36 -15.50 4.76
C ALA A 149 -0.23 -16.48 5.05
N ASN A 150 -0.44 -17.40 5.99
CA ASN A 150 0.47 -18.46 6.37
C ASN A 150 0.22 -19.77 5.61
N HIS A 151 -0.82 -19.86 4.77
CA HIS A 151 -1.01 -21.02 3.92
C HIS A 151 0.00 -20.98 2.76
N PRO A 152 0.60 -22.14 2.40
CA PRO A 152 1.57 -22.23 1.32
C PRO A 152 1.03 -21.64 0.02
N ILE A 153 1.81 -20.77 -0.63
CA ILE A 153 1.39 -20.11 -1.89
C ILE A 153 1.00 -21.15 -2.95
N SER A 154 1.72 -22.28 -3.01
CA SER A 154 1.47 -23.36 -3.98
C SER A 154 0.13 -24.08 -3.79
N GLU A 155 -0.45 -24.03 -2.59
CA GLU A 155 -1.66 -24.80 -2.23
C GLU A 155 -2.93 -23.93 -2.24
N ARG A 156 -2.80 -22.62 -2.50
CA ARG A 156 -3.96 -21.72 -2.51
C ARG A 156 -4.82 -21.98 -3.74
N ASN A 157 -6.14 -21.96 -3.56
CA ASN A 157 -7.10 -22.17 -4.65
C ASN A 157 -7.04 -23.56 -5.31
N LEU A 158 -6.53 -24.61 -4.64
CA LEU A 158 -6.58 -25.97 -5.17
C LEU A 158 -8.01 -26.54 -5.26
N ASN A 159 -8.85 -26.20 -4.28
CA ASN A 159 -10.26 -26.56 -4.25
C ASN A 159 -11.06 -25.32 -4.71
N VAL A 160 -11.28 -25.20 -6.02
CA VAL A 160 -11.87 -24.02 -6.64
C VAL A 160 -13.37 -23.93 -6.31
N ASP A 161 -13.82 -22.76 -5.85
CA ASP A 161 -15.24 -22.38 -5.94
C ASP A 161 -15.38 -21.50 -7.20
N GLU A 162 -15.71 -22.12 -8.33
CA GLU A 162 -15.72 -21.50 -9.67
C GLU A 162 -16.60 -20.24 -9.75
N LYS A 163 -17.56 -20.10 -8.84
CA LYS A 163 -18.57 -19.04 -8.80
C LYS A 163 -18.04 -17.65 -8.43
N ILE A 164 -16.80 -17.56 -7.93
CA ILE A 164 -16.25 -16.31 -7.41
C ILE A 164 -15.31 -15.61 -8.41
N ASP A 165 -14.65 -16.37 -9.28
CA ASP A 165 -13.71 -15.82 -10.27
C ASP A 165 -14.47 -15.04 -11.36
N GLU A 166 -15.71 -15.39 -11.69
CA GLU A 166 -16.53 -14.66 -12.69
C GLU A 166 -16.93 -13.23 -12.26
N LYS A 167 -16.95 -12.94 -10.95
CA LYS A 167 -17.40 -11.63 -10.43
C LYS A 167 -16.27 -10.61 -10.32
N LEU A 168 -15.01 -11.06 -10.38
CA LEU A 168 -13.85 -10.20 -10.22
C LEU A 168 -13.28 -9.88 -11.59
N TYR A 169 -12.94 -8.61 -11.82
CA TYR A 169 -12.14 -8.25 -12.98
C TYR A 169 -10.69 -8.64 -12.67
N ALA A 170 -10.35 -9.91 -12.83
CA ALA A 170 -9.03 -10.50 -12.66
C ALA A 170 -8.74 -11.46 -13.83
N ASP A 171 -7.46 -11.70 -14.12
CA ASP A 171 -7.01 -12.63 -15.16
C ASP A 171 -6.98 -14.09 -14.69
N GLY A 172 -7.10 -14.32 -13.38
CA GLY A 172 -7.16 -15.67 -12.83
C GLY A 172 -6.90 -15.77 -11.33
N ASN A 173 -6.86 -17.00 -10.84
CA ASN A 173 -6.56 -17.34 -9.46
C ASN A 173 -5.06 -17.64 -9.21
N THR A 174 -4.71 -18.05 -7.99
CA THR A 174 -3.30 -18.36 -7.63
C THR A 174 -2.71 -19.51 -8.47
N GLN A 175 -3.49 -20.52 -8.86
CA GLN A 175 -2.98 -21.64 -9.65
C GLN A 175 -2.67 -21.21 -11.09
N GLU A 176 -3.52 -20.38 -11.67
CA GLU A 176 -3.29 -19.78 -12.99
C GLU A 176 -2.10 -18.81 -12.96
N MET A 177 -1.91 -18.08 -11.85
CA MET A 177 -0.70 -17.29 -11.64
C MET A 177 0.56 -18.15 -11.69
N LEU A 178 0.57 -19.29 -10.99
CA LEU A 178 1.73 -20.20 -10.95
C LEU A 178 2.03 -20.76 -12.35
N GLN A 179 1.00 -21.13 -13.10
CA GLN A 179 1.15 -21.56 -14.49
C GLN A 179 1.71 -20.44 -15.37
N TYR A 180 1.18 -19.21 -15.22
CA TYR A 180 1.66 -18.04 -15.95
C TYR A 180 3.14 -17.75 -15.65
N ILE A 181 3.55 -17.82 -14.38
CA ILE A 181 4.94 -17.64 -13.94
C ILE A 181 5.84 -18.73 -14.53
N ASN A 182 5.37 -19.96 -14.63
CA ASN A 182 6.17 -21.05 -15.18
C ASN A 182 6.43 -20.89 -16.69
N ILE A 183 5.44 -20.36 -17.43
CA ILE A 183 5.52 -20.19 -18.89
C ILE A 183 6.31 -18.92 -19.27
N ASN A 184 6.10 -17.83 -18.53
CA ASN A 184 6.66 -16.52 -18.86
C ASN A 184 7.94 -16.23 -18.09
N LYS A 185 8.90 -15.57 -18.73
CA LYS A 185 10.18 -15.16 -18.13
C LYS A 185 10.11 -13.72 -17.61
N LYS A 186 11.11 -13.34 -16.81
CA LYS A 186 11.28 -11.97 -16.28
C LYS A 186 10.02 -11.46 -15.57
N ILE A 187 9.47 -12.27 -14.68
CA ILE A 187 8.30 -11.87 -13.90
C ILE A 187 8.71 -10.88 -12.81
N CYS A 188 7.98 -9.78 -12.74
CA CYS A 188 7.95 -8.88 -11.60
C CYS A 188 6.59 -9.04 -10.91
N LEU A 189 6.61 -9.60 -9.71
CA LEU A 189 5.41 -9.83 -8.91
C LEU A 189 5.15 -8.64 -8.00
N VAL A 190 3.98 -8.02 -8.12
CA VAL A 190 3.58 -6.86 -7.32
C VAL A 190 2.44 -7.21 -6.37
N VAL A 191 2.61 -6.87 -5.09
CA VAL A 191 1.61 -7.05 -4.03
C VAL A 191 1.43 -5.75 -3.24
N LEU A 192 0.24 -5.52 -2.67
CA LEU A 192 -0.05 -4.28 -1.93
C LEU A 192 0.52 -4.26 -0.50
N ASP A 193 0.79 -5.42 0.07
CA ASP A 193 1.41 -5.55 1.38
C ASP A 193 2.12 -6.90 1.53
N TYR A 194 3.03 -6.97 2.50
CA TYR A 194 3.76 -8.19 2.83
C TYR A 194 2.81 -9.36 3.08
N ALA A 195 1.83 -9.11 3.94
CA ALA A 195 0.84 -10.11 4.27
C ALA A 195 0.07 -10.55 3.04
N GLY A 196 -0.22 -9.70 2.06
CA GLY A 196 -0.92 -10.02 0.81
C GLY A 196 -0.22 -11.10 -0.02
N LEU A 197 1.11 -11.19 0.05
CA LEU A 197 1.85 -12.32 -0.50
C LEU A 197 1.89 -13.48 0.48
N THR A 198 2.59 -13.34 1.60
CA THR A 198 2.72 -14.37 2.64
C THR A 198 3.24 -13.78 3.94
N THR A 199 2.89 -14.40 5.06
CA THR A 199 3.49 -14.13 6.37
C THR A 199 4.50 -15.17 6.80
N ASP A 200 4.71 -16.21 5.99
CA ASP A 200 5.72 -17.25 6.22
C ASP A 200 6.93 -17.03 5.30
N PRO A 201 8.07 -16.56 5.83
CA PRO A 201 9.27 -16.36 5.03
C PRO A 201 9.82 -17.66 4.44
N ASN A 202 9.66 -18.81 5.11
CA ASN A 202 10.14 -20.09 4.57
C ASN A 202 9.32 -20.50 3.34
N ASP A 203 8.01 -20.26 3.37
CA ASP A 203 7.15 -20.46 2.21
C ASP A 203 7.53 -19.53 1.06
N LEU A 204 7.79 -18.25 1.33
CA LEU A 204 8.28 -17.31 0.30
C LEU A 204 9.57 -17.81 -0.36
N LYS A 205 10.51 -18.29 0.46
CA LYS A 205 11.78 -18.83 -0.03
C LYS A 205 11.54 -20.02 -0.96
N LYS A 206 10.74 -21.00 -0.53
CA LYS A 206 10.38 -22.17 -1.35
C LYS A 206 9.68 -21.76 -2.65
N PHE A 207 8.73 -20.83 -2.56
CA PHE A 207 8.02 -20.27 -3.72
C PHE A 207 9.01 -19.69 -4.73
N LEU A 208 9.94 -18.84 -4.30
CA LEU A 208 10.92 -18.26 -5.21
C LEU A 208 11.87 -19.32 -5.77
N GLU A 209 12.39 -20.24 -4.95
CA GLU A 209 13.26 -21.35 -5.39
C GLU A 209 12.62 -22.16 -6.52
N ASN A 210 11.34 -22.51 -6.39
CA ASN A 210 10.57 -23.26 -7.38
C ASN A 210 10.27 -22.43 -8.64
N ASN A 211 10.04 -21.12 -8.50
CA ASN A 211 9.61 -20.26 -9.59
C ASN A 211 10.76 -19.40 -10.12
N LYS A 212 11.71 -20.00 -10.86
CA LYS A 212 12.95 -19.36 -11.37
C LYS A 212 12.73 -18.10 -12.22
N ASN A 213 11.57 -17.99 -12.85
CA ASN A 213 11.22 -16.86 -13.72
C ASN A 213 10.85 -15.58 -12.96
N VAL A 214 10.58 -15.66 -11.64
CA VAL A 214 10.39 -14.47 -10.79
C VAL A 214 11.74 -13.84 -10.50
N GLU A 215 11.94 -12.63 -11.00
CA GLU A 215 13.17 -11.86 -10.83
C GLU A 215 13.04 -10.79 -9.75
N LYS A 216 11.84 -10.21 -9.59
CA LYS A 216 11.57 -9.13 -8.63
C LYS A 216 10.24 -9.36 -7.93
N VAL A 217 10.20 -9.03 -6.64
CA VAL A 217 8.98 -8.90 -5.84
C VAL A 217 8.88 -7.46 -5.39
N ILE A 218 7.78 -6.79 -5.68
CA ILE A 218 7.50 -5.42 -5.27
C ILE A 218 6.37 -5.45 -4.26
N VAL A 219 6.59 -4.82 -3.12
CA VAL A 219 5.58 -4.60 -2.09
C VAL A 219 5.17 -3.12 -2.16
N ASP A 220 4.05 -2.84 -2.81
CA ASP A 220 3.42 -1.52 -2.93
C ASP A 220 2.72 -1.13 -1.63
N ASN A 221 3.53 -0.89 -0.59
CA ASN A 221 3.09 -0.36 0.70
C ASN A 221 2.82 1.15 0.65
N LEU A 222 2.75 1.77 -0.54
CA LEU A 222 2.47 3.20 -0.67
C LEU A 222 1.28 3.68 0.18
N PRO A 223 0.17 2.92 0.32
CA PRO A 223 -0.95 3.35 1.17
C PRO A 223 -0.61 3.49 2.66
N GLN A 224 0.42 2.79 3.16
CA GLN A 224 0.75 2.72 4.58
C GLN A 224 2.01 3.53 4.93
N ASN A 225 3.04 3.45 4.09
CA ASN A 225 4.34 4.09 4.36
C ASN A 225 4.83 5.00 3.22
N ASN A 226 4.01 5.18 2.17
CA ASN A 226 4.35 5.92 0.94
C ASN A 226 5.68 5.47 0.32
N LYS A 227 6.02 4.18 0.46
CA LYS A 227 7.18 3.54 -0.14
C LYS A 227 6.79 2.20 -0.75
N ALA A 228 7.15 2.00 -2.00
CA ALA A 228 7.20 0.67 -2.60
C ALA A 228 8.57 0.07 -2.30
N GLU A 229 8.58 -1.14 -1.76
CA GLU A 229 9.82 -1.87 -1.51
C GLU A 229 10.03 -2.88 -2.62
N ILE A 230 11.17 -2.76 -3.30
CA ILE A 230 11.56 -3.64 -4.40
C ILE A 230 12.61 -4.61 -3.87
N PHE A 231 12.36 -5.89 -4.09
CA PHE A 231 13.23 -6.97 -3.71
C PHE A 231 13.63 -7.74 -4.95
N GLU A 232 14.94 -7.86 -5.20
CA GLU A 232 15.39 -8.82 -6.19
C GLU A 232 15.32 -10.24 -5.63
N ARG A 233 14.96 -11.21 -6.48
CA ARG A 233 14.88 -12.63 -6.10
C ARG A 233 16.15 -13.10 -5.40
N ARG A 234 17.33 -12.74 -5.93
CA ARG A 234 18.62 -13.11 -5.34
C ARG A 234 18.83 -12.50 -3.94
N GLU A 235 18.30 -11.31 -3.69
CA GLU A 235 18.41 -10.67 -2.39
C GLU A 235 17.57 -11.40 -1.36
N ILE A 236 16.32 -11.76 -1.70
CA ILE A 236 15.45 -12.53 -0.79
C ILE A 236 16.06 -13.89 -0.47
N LEU A 237 16.63 -14.59 -1.46
CA LEU A 237 17.19 -15.92 -1.27
C LEU A 237 18.49 -15.94 -0.46
N ASN A 238 19.30 -14.88 -0.56
CA ASN A 238 20.63 -14.82 0.05
C ASN A 238 20.70 -13.96 1.32
N ASN A 239 19.72 -13.09 1.57
CA ASN A 239 19.72 -12.18 2.72
C ASN A 239 18.57 -12.50 3.69
N PRO A 240 18.87 -13.13 4.85
CA PRO A 240 17.86 -13.46 5.86
C PRO A 240 17.06 -12.25 6.35
N SER A 241 17.67 -11.07 6.47
CA SER A 241 16.96 -9.87 6.96
C SER A 241 15.89 -9.39 5.98
N ARG A 242 16.13 -9.51 4.67
CA ARG A 242 15.14 -9.18 3.63
C ARG A 242 14.00 -10.19 3.65
N LEU A 243 14.31 -11.46 3.89
CA LEU A 243 13.33 -12.53 4.01
C LEU A 243 12.42 -12.35 5.25
N GLU A 244 13.01 -12.03 6.40
CA GLU A 244 12.29 -11.80 7.67
C GLU A 244 11.35 -10.59 7.63
N ALA A 245 11.50 -9.66 6.67
CA ALA A 245 10.54 -8.55 6.48
C ALA A 245 9.09 -9.05 6.25
N PHE A 246 8.93 -10.25 5.67
CA PHE A 246 7.63 -10.87 5.44
C PHE A 246 7.00 -11.44 6.72
N LYS A 247 7.76 -11.55 7.81
CA LYS A 247 7.27 -11.96 9.14
C LYS A 247 6.60 -10.79 9.86
N CYS A 248 5.58 -10.20 9.23
CA CYS A 248 4.97 -8.94 9.63
C CYS A 248 3.86 -9.06 10.69
N ARG A 249 3.47 -10.27 11.10
CA ARG A 249 2.51 -10.50 12.19
C ARG A 249 3.23 -11.03 13.43
N SER A 250 3.35 -10.20 14.46
CA SER A 250 3.55 -10.68 15.83
C SER A 250 2.20 -11.16 16.38
N ASN A 251 2.20 -12.24 17.17
CA ASN A 251 1.00 -12.69 17.85
C ASN A 251 0.45 -11.53 18.68
N THR A 252 -0.86 -11.26 18.57
CA THR A 252 -1.54 -10.36 19.50
C THR A 252 -1.24 -10.83 20.92
N CYS A 253 -0.65 -9.95 21.74
CA CYS A 253 -0.45 -10.24 23.16
C CYS A 253 -1.80 -10.67 23.75
N GLN A 254 -1.89 -11.87 24.33
CA GLN A 254 -3.08 -12.28 25.06
C GLN A 254 -3.36 -11.22 26.13
N ARG A 255 -4.42 -10.44 25.93
CA ARG A 255 -4.95 -9.60 27.00
C ARG A 255 -5.72 -10.55 27.91
N SER A 256 -5.16 -10.77 29.10
CA SER A 256 -5.58 -11.66 30.20
C SER A 256 -5.47 -13.17 29.96
N LYS A 257 -5.09 -13.86 31.05
CA LYS A 257 -5.33 -15.29 31.29
C LYS A 257 -6.70 -15.46 31.92
#